data_AF-A0A1Y3ZFZ1-F1
#
_entry.id   AF-A0A1Y3ZFZ1-F1
#
_cell.length_a   1.000
_cell.length_b   1.000
_cell.length_c   1.000
_cell.angle_alpha   90.00
_cell.angle_beta   90.00
_cell.angle_gamma   90.00
#
_symmetry.space_group_name_H-M   'P 1'
#
loop_
_entity.id
_entity.type
_entity.pdbx_description
1 polymer ?
#
loop_
_entity_poly.entity_id
_entity_poly.type
_entity_poly.pdbx_seq_one_letter_code
_entity_poly.pdbx_strand_id
1 'polypeptide(L)'
;MDARYSDYVYSYTRIAIVFLVLTVVLVSVLNKRSAKHDVATVGKTLWNGKFPLPVKKNQLIEHSVFWYVGNAFVLWAVALYAVRSFLSEFDIISDSRFSTGSLIVCVVFACILCGVLKCPYAPYPYFQQVFDVSGRRMPRMESYIDDYLISEGFDPISKQYGKILDWHNACKAVIDRSTLLKNRRMKQYEALADDEHAFWFYFVRSQTRYQQQNYVRTPYSVDMITEDFFCDYAWLEDRDAQLQEINYECNLRDYHSKNQRRLMTKELREQIMERDNYTCQICGKYMPDRVGLHIDHIVPVSKGGKTVPSNLQVLCSVCNGHKSAS
;
A
#
# COMPACT_ATOMS: atom_id res chain seq x y z
N MET A 1 -3.92 3.51 0.42
CA MET A 1 -3.91 4.33 -0.82
C MET A 1 -3.23 5.64 -0.48
N ASP A 2 -2.00 5.82 -0.97
CA ASP A 2 -1.08 6.91 -0.61
C ASP A 2 -1.58 8.30 -1.07
N ALA A 3 -1.25 9.33 -0.29
CA ALA A 3 -1.61 10.73 -0.51
C ALA A 3 -1.04 11.29 -1.83
N ARG A 4 0.07 10.71 -2.34
CA ARG A 4 0.71 11.13 -3.60
C ARG A 4 -0.15 10.84 -4.85
N TYR A 5 -0.85 9.71 -4.88
CA TYR A 5 -1.80 9.39 -5.97
C TYR A 5 -3.08 10.22 -5.87
N SER A 6 -3.50 10.52 -4.63
CA SER A 6 -4.60 11.44 -4.35
C SER A 6 -4.28 12.82 -4.92
N ASP A 7 -3.16 13.44 -4.56
CA ASP A 7 -2.80 14.79 -5.02
C ASP A 7 -2.72 14.93 -6.55
N TYR A 8 -2.32 13.87 -7.26
CA TYR A 8 -2.33 13.85 -8.72
C TYR A 8 -3.74 13.89 -9.30
N VAL A 9 -4.68 13.11 -8.75
CA VAL A 9 -6.11 13.13 -9.16
C VAL A 9 -6.80 14.44 -8.77
N TYR A 10 -6.46 15.01 -7.60
CA TYR A 10 -6.97 16.30 -7.13
C TYR A 10 -6.43 17.51 -7.93
N SER A 11 -5.26 17.40 -8.55
CA SER A 11 -4.72 18.41 -9.47
C SER A 11 -5.59 18.57 -10.72
N TYR A 12 -6.09 17.47 -11.30
CA TYR A 12 -6.93 17.50 -12.50
C TYR A 12 -8.34 18.04 -12.23
N THR A 13 -8.91 17.77 -11.05
CA THR A 13 -10.19 18.38 -10.65
C THR A 13 -10.04 19.88 -10.44
N ARG A 14 -8.90 20.34 -9.89
CA ARG A 14 -8.59 21.78 -9.78
C ARG A 14 -8.42 22.46 -11.14
N ILE A 15 -7.76 21.84 -12.12
CA ILE A 15 -7.61 22.40 -13.47
C ILE A 15 -8.97 22.47 -14.18
N ALA A 16 -9.81 21.44 -14.05
CA ALA A 16 -11.17 21.45 -14.60
C ALA A 16 -12.05 22.53 -13.96
N ILE A 17 -11.96 22.71 -12.64
CA ILE A 17 -12.65 23.78 -11.91
C ILE A 17 -12.12 25.16 -12.33
N VAL A 18 -10.81 25.32 -12.53
CA VAL A 18 -10.21 26.57 -13.02
C VAL A 18 -10.70 26.89 -14.44
N PHE A 19 -10.83 25.91 -15.33
CA PHE A 19 -11.44 26.11 -16.65
C PHE A 19 -12.93 26.49 -16.57
N LEU A 20 -13.68 25.86 -15.65
CA LEU A 20 -15.08 26.18 -15.41
C LEU A 20 -15.26 27.59 -14.82
N VAL A 21 -14.38 27.99 -13.89
CA VAL A 21 -14.38 29.32 -13.29
C VAL A 21 -13.92 30.37 -14.30
N LEU A 22 -12.90 30.08 -15.11
CA LEU A 22 -12.44 30.99 -16.16
C LEU A 22 -13.51 31.19 -17.22
N THR A 23 -14.25 30.16 -17.61
CA THR A 23 -15.38 30.29 -18.55
C THR A 23 -16.53 31.09 -17.94
N VAL A 24 -16.88 30.88 -16.66
CA VAL A 24 -17.88 31.67 -15.95
C VAL A 24 -17.44 33.13 -15.75
N VAL A 25 -16.17 33.38 -15.44
CA VAL A 25 -15.59 34.73 -15.29
C VAL A 25 -15.51 35.43 -16.64
N LEU A 26 -15.13 34.74 -17.72
CA LEU A 26 -15.14 35.31 -19.07
C LEU A 26 -16.56 35.71 -19.47
N VAL A 27 -17.55 34.85 -19.19
CA VAL A 27 -18.97 35.14 -19.38
C VAL A 27 -19.40 36.33 -18.52
N SER A 28 -18.95 36.43 -17.26
CA SER A 28 -19.30 37.53 -16.34
C SER A 28 -18.63 38.87 -16.70
N VAL A 29 -17.40 38.83 -17.22
CA VAL A 29 -16.63 40.01 -17.67
C VAL A 29 -17.18 40.55 -18.99
N LEU A 30 -17.61 39.65 -19.89
CA LEU A 30 -18.33 40.00 -21.12
C LEU A 30 -19.76 40.48 -20.83
N ASN A 31 -20.35 40.03 -19.72
CA ASN A 31 -21.64 40.48 -19.19
C ASN A 31 -21.53 41.72 -18.29
N LYS A 32 -20.75 42.74 -18.71
CA LYS A 32 -20.69 44.04 -18.04
C LYS A 32 -21.97 44.88 -18.25
N ARG A 33 -23.14 44.30 -17.98
CA ARG A 33 -24.31 45.01 -17.46
C ARG A 33 -25.05 44.10 -16.48
N SER A 34 -25.01 44.52 -15.21
CA SER A 34 -25.85 44.06 -14.10
C SER A 34 -25.55 42.68 -13.51
N ALA A 35 -24.74 42.65 -12.46
CA ALA A 35 -25.16 42.18 -11.13
C ALA A 35 -23.95 42.16 -10.18
N LYS A 36 -23.88 43.15 -9.29
CA LYS A 36 -23.28 42.95 -7.96
C LYS A 36 -24.22 41.97 -7.26
N HIS A 37 -23.79 40.75 -6.95
CA HIS A 37 -24.12 39.95 -5.77
C HIS A 37 -23.69 38.47 -5.97
N ASP A 38 -23.12 37.89 -4.91
CA ASP A 38 -23.05 36.45 -4.61
C ASP A 38 -22.00 35.52 -5.24
N VAL A 39 -20.74 35.97 -5.37
CA VAL A 39 -19.60 35.05 -5.60
C VAL A 39 -19.01 34.51 -4.27
N ALA A 40 -19.38 35.09 -3.11
CA ALA A 40 -18.78 34.77 -1.82
C ALA A 40 -19.39 33.55 -1.09
N THR A 41 -20.55 33.05 -1.51
CA THR A 41 -21.33 32.07 -0.73
C THR A 41 -21.09 30.62 -1.17
N VAL A 42 -20.67 30.38 -2.41
CA VAL A 42 -20.47 29.01 -2.96
C VAL A 42 -19.18 28.35 -2.44
N GLY A 43 -18.18 29.14 -2.01
CA GLY A 43 -16.88 28.63 -1.56
C GLY A 43 -16.86 28.05 -0.13
N LYS A 44 -17.83 28.36 0.73
CA LYS A 44 -17.79 28.01 2.16
C LYS A 44 -18.42 26.67 2.52
N THR A 45 -19.25 26.09 1.65
CA THR A 45 -19.99 24.84 1.96
C THR A 45 -19.23 23.57 1.58
N LEU A 46 -18.09 23.68 0.90
CA LEU A 46 -17.30 22.54 0.39
C LEU A 46 -16.12 22.11 1.29
N TRP A 47 -15.92 22.77 2.44
CA TRP A 47 -14.67 22.64 3.22
C TRP A 47 -14.81 22.12 4.66
N ASN A 48 -15.99 21.61 5.06
CA ASN A 48 -16.20 21.09 6.41
C ASN A 48 -16.79 19.67 6.36
N GLY A 49 -15.93 18.65 6.23
CA GLY A 49 -16.32 17.25 6.34
C GLY A 49 -15.16 16.40 6.86
N LYS A 50 -15.05 16.23 8.19
CA LYS A 50 -14.19 15.22 8.82
C LYS A 50 -14.78 13.85 8.53
N PHE A 51 -14.05 12.98 7.83
CA PHE A 51 -14.41 11.57 7.65
C PHE A 51 -13.38 10.65 8.33
N PRO A 52 -13.81 9.61 9.07
CA PRO A 52 -12.93 8.61 9.63
C PRO A 52 -12.52 7.54 8.60
N LEU A 53 -11.46 6.81 8.93
CA LEU A 53 -10.75 5.73 8.19
C LEU A 53 -11.67 4.58 7.67
N PRO A 54 -11.19 3.73 6.72
CA PRO A 54 -11.75 3.64 5.38
C PRO A 54 -12.82 2.56 5.23
N VAL A 55 -13.90 2.90 4.53
CA VAL A 55 -14.84 1.94 3.95
C VAL A 55 -14.42 1.66 2.50
N LYS A 56 -14.58 0.41 2.04
CA LYS A 56 -14.26 -0.06 0.68
C LYS A 56 -14.81 0.91 -0.38
N LYS A 57 -13.90 1.63 -1.05
CA LYS A 57 -14.18 2.75 -1.98
C LYS A 57 -14.96 2.36 -3.25
N ASN A 58 -15.15 1.07 -3.53
CA ASN A 58 -15.72 0.62 -4.79
C ASN A 58 -17.25 0.81 -4.93
N GLN A 59 -18.00 1.06 -3.86
CA GLN A 59 -19.45 1.29 -3.95
C GLN A 59 -19.87 2.78 -4.04
N LEU A 60 -19.01 3.73 -3.68
CA LEU A 60 -19.32 5.16 -3.71
C LEU A 60 -19.04 5.83 -5.07
N ILE A 61 -18.29 5.16 -5.95
CA ILE A 61 -17.90 5.71 -7.25
C ILE A 61 -19.07 5.63 -8.24
N GLU A 62 -19.87 4.57 -8.21
CA GLU A 62 -20.96 4.40 -9.19
C GLU A 62 -22.10 5.42 -9.02
N HIS A 63 -22.46 5.77 -7.77
CA HIS A 63 -23.53 6.75 -7.52
C HIS A 63 -23.11 8.21 -7.73
N SER A 64 -21.84 8.55 -7.55
CA SER A 64 -21.34 9.91 -7.75
C SER A 64 -21.08 10.23 -9.22
N VAL A 65 -20.58 9.27 -10.01
CA VAL A 65 -20.37 9.45 -11.45
C VAL A 65 -21.69 9.68 -12.20
N PHE A 66 -22.77 8.97 -11.84
CA PHE A 66 -24.09 9.19 -12.45
C PHE A 66 -24.68 10.57 -12.17
N TRP A 67 -24.43 11.13 -10.97
CA TRP A 67 -24.93 12.46 -10.59
C TRP A 67 -24.15 13.60 -11.27
N TYR A 68 -22.85 13.43 -11.48
CA TYR A 68 -22.01 14.42 -12.17
C TYR A 68 -22.21 14.42 -13.69
N VAL A 69 -22.42 13.25 -14.32
CA VAL A 69 -22.63 13.16 -15.78
C VAL A 69 -24.00 13.74 -16.19
N GLY A 70 -25.04 13.52 -15.38
CA GLY A 70 -26.38 14.10 -15.62
C GLY A 70 -26.39 15.63 -15.53
N ASN A 71 -25.76 16.19 -14.50
CA ASN A 71 -25.69 17.65 -14.32
C ASN A 71 -24.75 18.32 -15.34
N ALA A 72 -23.68 17.65 -15.79
CA ALA A 72 -22.83 18.16 -16.85
C ALA A 72 -23.57 18.29 -18.19
N PHE A 73 -24.48 17.36 -18.51
CA PHE A 73 -25.29 17.43 -19.73
C PHE A 73 -26.34 18.54 -19.67
N VAL A 74 -26.98 18.73 -18.52
CA VAL A 74 -27.94 19.83 -18.31
C VAL A 74 -27.23 21.20 -18.37
N LEU A 75 -26.07 21.32 -17.72
CA LEU A 75 -25.27 22.55 -17.77
C LEU A 75 -24.71 22.82 -19.18
N TRP A 76 -24.35 21.78 -19.94
CA TRP A 76 -23.92 21.92 -21.34
C TRP A 76 -25.08 22.31 -22.26
N ALA A 77 -26.27 21.74 -22.07
CA ALA A 77 -27.48 22.10 -22.82
C ALA A 77 -27.96 23.52 -22.50
N VAL A 78 -27.91 23.93 -21.23
CA VAL A 78 -28.22 25.31 -20.79
C VAL A 78 -27.18 26.30 -21.32
N ALA A 79 -25.90 25.94 -21.34
CA ALA A 79 -24.86 26.77 -21.95
C ALA A 79 -25.05 26.90 -23.48
N LEU A 80 -25.40 25.82 -24.19
CA LEU A 80 -25.71 25.86 -25.61
C LEU A 80 -26.98 26.68 -25.91
N TYR A 81 -28.01 26.57 -25.08
CA TYR A 81 -29.24 27.34 -25.20
C TYR A 81 -29.01 28.82 -24.91
N ALA A 82 -28.24 29.15 -23.86
CA ALA A 82 -27.85 30.52 -23.53
C ALA A 82 -26.97 31.15 -24.61
N VAL A 83 -26.03 30.39 -25.17
CA VAL A 83 -25.21 30.85 -26.31
C VAL A 83 -26.08 31.06 -27.55
N ARG A 84 -27.03 30.18 -27.85
CA ARG A 84 -27.95 30.32 -28.98
C ARG A 84 -28.93 31.50 -28.83
N SER A 85 -29.43 31.74 -27.62
CA SER A 85 -30.35 32.84 -27.30
C SER A 85 -29.64 34.20 -27.24
N PHE A 86 -28.36 34.22 -26.87
CA PHE A 86 -27.56 35.44 -26.86
C PHE A 86 -27.07 35.83 -28.26
N LEU A 87 -26.81 34.84 -29.12
CA LEU A 87 -26.45 35.05 -30.53
C LEU A 87 -27.62 35.49 -31.42
N SER A 88 -28.88 35.39 -30.96
CA SER A 88 -30.03 35.93 -31.68
C SER A 88 -30.37 37.39 -31.34
N GLU A 89 -29.81 37.95 -30.26
CA GLU A 89 -30.05 39.34 -29.84
C GLU A 89 -28.98 40.33 -30.31
N PHE A 90 -27.86 39.81 -30.80
CA PHE A 90 -26.89 40.60 -31.55
C PHE A 90 -27.02 40.24 -33.02
N ASP A 91 -27.15 41.23 -33.90
CA ASP A 91 -26.95 41.12 -35.36
C ASP A 91 -25.47 40.77 -35.71
N ILE A 92 -24.85 39.87 -34.94
CA ILE A 92 -23.58 39.20 -35.21
C ILE A 92 -23.90 37.86 -35.91
N ILE A 93 -24.93 37.86 -36.76
CA ILE A 93 -25.09 36.91 -37.87
C ILE A 93 -25.17 37.72 -39.17
N SER A 94 -24.23 38.65 -39.36
CA SER A 94 -23.79 39.03 -40.70
C SER A 94 -22.38 38.50 -41.02
N ASP A 95 -21.72 37.83 -40.07
CA ASP A 95 -20.46 37.16 -40.33
C ASP A 95 -20.56 35.70 -39.87
N SER A 96 -20.82 34.83 -40.85
CA SER A 96 -21.06 33.39 -40.77
C SER A 96 -19.88 32.55 -40.24
N ARG A 97 -18.98 33.14 -39.45
CA ARG A 97 -17.65 32.58 -39.18
C ARG A 97 -17.50 31.79 -37.88
N PHE A 98 -18.43 31.86 -36.94
CA PHE A 98 -18.41 31.01 -35.74
C PHE A 98 -19.67 30.14 -35.68
N SER A 99 -19.67 29.09 -36.52
CA SER A 99 -20.73 28.09 -36.53
C SER A 99 -20.67 27.22 -35.26
N THR A 100 -21.78 26.58 -34.92
CA THR A 100 -21.81 25.50 -33.91
C THR A 100 -20.73 24.43 -34.13
N GLY A 101 -20.26 24.27 -35.38
CA GLY A 101 -19.10 23.45 -35.75
C GLY A 101 -17.79 23.92 -35.11
N SER A 102 -17.53 25.23 -35.02
CA SER A 102 -16.33 25.77 -34.37
C SER A 102 -16.26 25.43 -32.87
N LEU A 103 -17.41 25.44 -32.18
CA LEU A 103 -17.50 25.05 -30.77
C LEU A 103 -17.24 23.55 -30.58
N ILE A 104 -17.78 22.70 -31.46
CA ILE A 104 -17.55 21.25 -31.44
C ILE A 104 -16.06 20.95 -31.68
N VAL A 105 -15.41 21.64 -32.63
CA VAL A 105 -13.97 21.48 -32.89
C VAL A 105 -13.13 21.88 -31.67
N CYS A 106 -13.46 22.99 -31.00
CA CYS A 106 -12.77 23.40 -29.77
C CYS A 106 -12.91 22.37 -28.64
N VAL A 107 -14.11 21.79 -28.45
CA VAL A 107 -14.33 20.74 -27.44
C VAL A 107 -13.56 19.47 -27.79
N VAL A 108 -13.60 19.03 -29.05
CA VAL A 108 -12.84 17.87 -29.53
C VAL A 108 -11.34 18.09 -29.34
N PHE A 109 -10.82 19.27 -29.71
CA PHE A 109 -9.43 19.64 -29.51
C PHE A 109 -9.05 19.66 -28.01
N ALA A 110 -9.89 20.21 -27.14
CA ALA A 110 -9.68 20.20 -25.70
C ALA A 110 -9.68 18.77 -25.13
N CYS A 111 -10.59 17.90 -25.59
CA CYS A 111 -10.61 16.48 -25.21
C CYS A 111 -9.34 15.74 -25.65
N ILE A 112 -8.89 15.95 -26.89
CA ILE A 112 -7.64 15.40 -27.41
C ILE A 112 -6.45 15.91 -26.59
N LEU A 113 -6.39 17.21 -26.32
CA LEU A 113 -5.34 17.83 -25.52
C LEU A 113 -5.32 17.26 -24.08
N CYS A 114 -6.48 17.12 -23.44
CA CYS A 114 -6.60 16.50 -22.12
C CYS A 114 -6.14 15.04 -22.13
N GLY A 115 -6.53 14.25 -23.13
CA GLY A 115 -6.09 12.87 -23.30
C GLY A 115 -4.57 12.77 -23.48
N VAL A 116 -4.00 13.66 -24.29
CA VAL A 116 -2.56 13.76 -24.55
C VAL A 116 -1.80 14.25 -23.31
N LEU A 117 -2.35 15.13 -22.49
CA LEU A 117 -1.66 15.65 -21.29
C LEU A 117 -1.77 14.72 -20.07
N LYS A 118 -2.74 13.80 -20.06
CA LYS A 118 -2.94 12.79 -19.00
C LYS A 118 -1.68 11.93 -18.82
N CYS A 119 -1.45 11.49 -17.59
CA CYS A 119 -0.37 10.55 -17.29
C CYS A 119 -0.64 9.21 -17.99
N PRO A 120 0.28 8.69 -18.83
CA PRO A 120 0.07 7.45 -19.58
C PRO A 120 0.48 6.21 -18.77
N TYR A 121 1.14 6.39 -17.63
CA TYR A 121 1.70 5.30 -16.84
C TYR A 121 0.65 4.67 -15.93
N ALA A 122 0.77 3.37 -15.75
CA ALA A 122 0.09 2.67 -14.67
C ALA A 122 0.69 3.13 -13.31
N PRO A 123 -0.05 2.99 -12.20
CA PRO A 123 0.49 3.19 -10.86
C PRO A 123 1.71 2.30 -10.62
N TYR A 124 2.61 2.74 -9.73
CA TYR A 124 3.78 1.95 -9.34
C TYR A 124 3.36 0.63 -8.67
N PRO A 125 3.96 -0.52 -9.04
CA PRO A 125 3.53 -1.84 -8.57
C PRO A 125 4.16 -2.20 -7.21
N TYR A 126 3.63 -1.64 -6.12
CA TYR A 126 4.09 -1.94 -4.76
C TYR A 126 3.84 -3.39 -4.33
N PHE A 127 4.77 -3.97 -3.57
CA PHE A 127 4.54 -5.18 -2.78
C PHE A 127 3.89 -4.81 -1.44
N GLN A 128 2.97 -5.63 -0.94
CA GLN A 128 2.33 -5.41 0.37
C GLN A 128 2.19 -6.72 1.13
N GLN A 129 2.73 -6.76 2.35
CA GLN A 129 2.57 -7.87 3.29
C GLN A 129 2.05 -7.35 4.63
N VAL A 130 1.10 -8.09 5.21
CA VAL A 130 0.47 -7.74 6.48
C VAL A 130 0.75 -8.82 7.51
N PHE A 131 1.14 -8.41 8.71
CA PHE A 131 1.34 -9.29 9.85
C PHE A 131 0.34 -8.96 10.95
N ASP A 132 -0.45 -9.96 11.35
CA ASP A 132 -1.30 -9.83 12.52
C ASP A 132 -0.47 -9.99 13.79
N VAL A 133 -0.37 -8.92 14.56
CA VAL A 133 0.37 -8.86 15.83
C VAL A 133 -0.57 -8.76 17.04
N SER A 134 -1.83 -9.15 16.87
CA SER A 134 -2.81 -9.24 17.95
C SER A 134 -2.35 -10.17 19.07
N GLY A 135 -2.44 -9.72 20.32
CA GLY A 135 -1.97 -10.48 21.48
C GLY A 135 -0.45 -10.57 21.65
N ARG A 136 0.35 -10.09 20.68
CA ARG A 136 1.82 -10.11 20.77
C ARG A 136 2.34 -8.88 21.53
N ARG A 137 3.33 -9.07 22.40
CA ARG A 137 4.00 -7.99 23.14
C ARG A 137 5.24 -7.53 22.38
N MET A 138 5.37 -6.21 22.17
CA MET A 138 6.54 -5.57 21.53
C MET A 138 7.01 -6.28 20.25
N PRO A 139 6.13 -6.43 19.22
CA PRO A 139 6.53 -6.99 17.95
C PRO A 139 7.63 -6.11 17.31
N ARG A 140 8.51 -6.72 16.51
CA ARG A 140 9.58 -6.05 15.77
C ARG A 140 9.46 -6.40 14.31
N MET A 141 9.32 -5.41 13.44
CA MET A 141 9.01 -5.63 12.03
C MET A 141 10.03 -6.56 11.36
N GLU A 142 11.31 -6.32 11.61
CA GLU A 142 12.42 -7.04 11.00
C GLU A 142 12.38 -8.54 11.32
N SER A 143 11.98 -8.91 12.55
CA SER A 143 11.82 -10.32 12.93
C SER A 143 10.67 -10.99 12.18
N TYR A 144 9.56 -10.28 11.94
CA TYR A 144 8.43 -10.83 11.18
C TYR A 144 8.73 -10.93 9.69
N ILE A 145 9.52 -9.99 9.16
CA ILE A 145 10.04 -10.08 7.79
C ILE A 145 10.97 -11.29 7.68
N ASP A 146 11.88 -11.50 8.63
CA ASP A 146 12.72 -12.71 8.65
C ASP A 146 11.88 -13.98 8.68
N ASP A 147 10.91 -14.08 9.59
CA ASP A 147 10.04 -15.23 9.71
C ASP A 147 9.22 -15.47 8.43
N TYR A 148 8.81 -14.41 7.73
CA TYR A 148 8.17 -14.48 6.42
C TYR A 148 9.11 -15.03 5.34
N LEU A 149 10.35 -14.53 5.27
CA LEU A 149 11.34 -15.01 4.30
C LEU A 149 11.71 -16.49 4.55
N ILE A 150 11.82 -16.89 5.81
CA ILE A 150 12.08 -18.29 6.20
C ILE A 150 10.93 -19.22 5.78
N SER A 151 9.68 -18.76 5.92
CA SER A 151 8.50 -19.61 5.69
C SER A 151 8.06 -19.65 4.23
N GLU A 152 8.00 -18.51 3.55
CA GLU A 152 7.52 -18.38 2.18
C GLU A 152 8.64 -18.41 1.13
N GLY A 153 9.89 -18.19 1.55
CA GLY A 153 11.04 -18.05 0.67
C GLY A 153 11.12 -16.68 -0.01
N PHE A 154 12.18 -16.48 -0.79
CA PHE A 154 12.45 -15.21 -1.48
C PHE A 154 11.71 -15.07 -2.83
N ASP A 155 11.13 -16.15 -3.35
CA ASP A 155 10.47 -16.18 -4.66
C ASP A 155 9.36 -15.11 -4.84
N PRO A 156 8.46 -14.87 -3.86
CA PRO A 156 7.44 -13.82 -4.00
C PRO A 156 8.04 -12.42 -4.16
N ILE A 157 9.17 -12.15 -3.47
CA ILE A 157 9.88 -10.87 -3.52
C ILE A 157 10.53 -10.69 -4.89
N SER A 158 11.29 -11.70 -5.35
CA SER A 158 11.91 -11.73 -6.69
C SER A 158 10.89 -11.54 -7.81
N LYS A 159 9.75 -12.23 -7.73
CA LYS A 159 8.66 -12.12 -8.71
C LYS A 159 8.07 -10.71 -8.74
N GLN A 160 7.90 -10.08 -7.58
CA GLN A 160 7.39 -8.73 -7.51
C GLN A 160 8.40 -7.71 -8.05
N TYR A 161 9.68 -7.89 -7.77
CA TYR A 161 10.75 -7.08 -8.34
C TYR A 161 10.79 -7.17 -9.87
N GLY A 162 10.59 -8.36 -10.44
CA GLY A 162 10.43 -8.53 -11.90
C GLY A 162 9.32 -7.65 -12.49
N LYS A 163 8.16 -7.55 -11.82
CA LYS A 163 7.07 -6.65 -12.26
C LYS A 163 7.44 -5.17 -12.17
N ILE A 164 8.23 -4.78 -11.17
CA ILE A 164 8.73 -3.40 -11.04
C ILE A 164 9.66 -3.08 -12.23
N LEU A 165 10.57 -3.99 -12.57
CA LEU A 165 11.44 -3.84 -13.74
C LEU A 165 10.64 -3.75 -15.06
N ASP A 166 9.63 -4.60 -15.23
CA ASP A 166 8.74 -4.55 -16.39
C ASP A 166 7.98 -3.21 -16.48
N TRP A 167 7.52 -2.69 -15.34
CA TRP A 167 6.88 -1.37 -15.25
C TRP A 167 7.84 -0.25 -15.67
N HIS A 168 9.08 -0.28 -15.18
CA HIS A 168 10.12 0.67 -15.58
C HIS A 168 10.39 0.62 -17.08
N ASN A 169 10.51 -0.58 -17.65
CA ASN A 169 10.74 -0.77 -19.08
C ASN A 169 9.57 -0.26 -19.92
N ALA A 170 8.33 -0.52 -19.49
CA ALA A 170 7.14 0.01 -20.14
C ALA A 170 7.09 1.55 -20.09
N CYS A 171 7.43 2.15 -18.95
CA CYS A 171 7.52 3.61 -18.81
C CYS A 171 8.60 4.20 -19.73
N LYS A 172 9.80 3.61 -19.78
CA LYS A 172 10.89 4.05 -20.66
C LYS A 172 10.47 3.98 -22.13
N ALA A 173 9.84 2.90 -22.58
CA ALA A 173 9.32 2.77 -23.94
C ALA A 173 8.30 3.86 -24.31
N VAL A 174 7.47 4.29 -23.35
CA VAL A 174 6.53 5.42 -23.53
C VAL A 174 7.28 6.76 -23.64
N ILE A 175 8.36 6.96 -22.89
CA ILE A 175 9.20 8.17 -22.97
C ILE A 175 9.90 8.22 -24.34
N ASP A 176 10.47 7.11 -24.78
CA ASP A 176 11.26 7.05 -26.02
C ASP A 176 10.41 7.23 -27.27
N ARG A 177 9.19 6.69 -27.29
CA ARG A 177 8.23 6.93 -28.38
C ARG A 177 7.65 8.35 -28.38
N SER A 178 7.82 9.11 -27.29
CA SER A 178 7.26 10.46 -27.15
C SER A 178 8.23 11.51 -27.71
N THR A 179 7.84 12.17 -28.81
CA THR A 179 8.67 13.23 -29.42
C THR A 179 8.42 14.59 -28.77
N LEU A 180 7.18 15.09 -28.83
CA LEU A 180 6.84 16.45 -28.38
C LEU A 180 6.69 16.60 -26.87
N LEU A 181 6.37 15.52 -26.15
CA LEU A 181 6.06 15.54 -24.72
C LEU A 181 7.09 14.80 -23.86
N LYS A 182 8.26 14.47 -24.41
CA LYS A 182 9.29 13.66 -23.73
C LYS A 182 9.60 14.17 -22.32
N ASN A 183 9.86 15.48 -22.17
CA ASN A 183 10.16 16.10 -20.88
C ASN A 183 9.01 16.00 -19.88
N ARG A 184 7.76 16.11 -20.35
CA ARG A 184 6.58 15.93 -19.49
C ARG A 184 6.43 14.47 -19.05
N ARG A 185 6.66 13.53 -19.97
CA ARG A 185 6.63 12.09 -19.70
C ARG A 185 7.71 11.68 -18.70
N MET A 186 8.90 12.22 -18.82
CA MET A 186 9.99 11.98 -17.86
C MET A 186 9.62 12.47 -16.46
N LYS A 187 9.13 13.70 -16.32
CA LYS A 187 8.65 14.23 -15.03
C LYS A 187 7.50 13.43 -14.42
N GLN A 188 6.58 12.93 -15.25
CA GLN A 188 5.49 12.08 -14.80
C GLN A 188 5.98 10.72 -14.29
N TYR A 189 7.04 10.19 -14.88
CA TYR A 189 7.66 8.93 -14.46
C TYR A 189 8.44 9.13 -13.16
N GLU A 190 9.27 10.16 -13.07
CA GLU A 190 10.03 10.53 -11.86
C GLU A 190 9.11 10.76 -10.66
N ALA A 191 7.92 11.32 -10.87
CA ALA A 191 6.93 11.53 -9.81
C ALA A 191 6.22 10.25 -9.33
N LEU A 192 6.34 9.14 -10.08
CA LEU A 192 5.70 7.86 -9.76
C LEU A 192 6.70 6.78 -9.34
N ALA A 193 7.95 6.84 -9.80
CA ALA A 193 8.98 5.91 -9.41
C ALA A 193 9.28 6.06 -7.90
N ASP A 194 9.30 4.93 -7.18
CA ASP A 194 9.43 4.91 -5.72
C ASP A 194 10.16 3.63 -5.27
N ASP A 195 11.28 3.33 -5.93
CA ASP A 195 12.05 2.09 -5.74
C ASP A 195 12.57 1.93 -4.31
N GLU A 196 12.86 3.03 -3.62
CA GLU A 196 13.26 3.08 -2.20
C GLU A 196 12.17 2.53 -1.25
N HIS A 197 10.92 2.58 -1.68
CA HIS A 197 9.76 2.12 -0.91
C HIS A 197 8.97 1.09 -1.72
N ALA A 198 9.64 0.23 -2.49
CA ALA A 198 8.97 -0.75 -3.33
C ALA A 198 8.19 -1.81 -2.51
N PHE A 199 8.67 -2.14 -1.31
CA PHE A 199 8.14 -3.23 -0.47
C PHE A 199 7.57 -2.72 0.84
N TRP A 200 6.28 -2.97 1.06
CA TRP A 200 5.53 -2.44 2.21
C TRP A 200 5.14 -3.56 3.16
N PHE A 201 5.49 -3.39 4.44
CA PHE A 201 5.16 -4.32 5.51
C PHE A 201 4.35 -3.60 6.58
N TYR A 202 3.30 -4.25 7.05
CA TYR A 202 2.36 -3.67 7.99
C TYR A 202 2.14 -4.55 9.21
N PHE A 203 2.13 -3.93 10.38
CA PHE A 203 1.54 -4.53 11.57
C PHE A 203 0.08 -4.14 11.70
N VAL A 204 -0.76 -5.16 11.85
CA VAL A 204 -2.18 -4.99 12.12
C VAL A 204 -2.52 -5.58 13.47
N ARG A 205 -3.34 -4.87 14.24
CA ARG A 205 -3.96 -5.38 15.46
C ARG A 205 -5.47 -5.37 15.32
N SER A 206 -6.08 -6.52 15.56
CA SER A 206 -7.52 -6.63 15.68
C SER A 206 -7.96 -6.19 17.07
N GLN A 207 -8.91 -5.26 17.13
CA GLN A 207 -9.51 -4.78 18.37
C GLN A 207 -11.00 -5.05 18.36
N THR A 208 -11.50 -5.67 19.42
CA THR A 208 -12.95 -5.77 19.66
C THR A 208 -13.49 -4.40 20.07
N ARG A 209 -14.29 -3.82 19.19
CA ARG A 209 -15.15 -2.66 19.45
C ARG A 209 -16.54 -3.15 19.84
N TYR A 210 -17.35 -2.25 20.40
CA TYR A 210 -18.71 -2.55 20.81
C TYR A 210 -19.64 -1.49 20.26
N GLN A 211 -20.69 -1.92 19.57
CA GLN A 211 -21.78 -1.07 19.15
C GLN A 211 -22.93 -1.24 20.14
N GLN A 212 -23.52 -0.13 20.60
CA GLN A 212 -24.63 -0.15 21.54
C GLN A 212 -25.92 0.31 20.86
N GLN A 213 -26.96 -0.53 20.90
CA GLN A 213 -28.32 -0.21 20.43
C GLN A 213 -29.35 -0.82 21.38
N ASN A 214 -30.36 -0.05 21.80
CA ASN A 214 -31.41 -0.51 22.73
C ASN A 214 -30.85 -1.21 23.98
N TYR A 215 -29.78 -0.67 24.58
CA TYR A 215 -29.06 -1.25 25.73
C TYR A 215 -28.38 -2.61 25.49
N VAL A 216 -28.42 -3.14 24.26
CA VAL A 216 -27.67 -4.32 23.85
C VAL A 216 -26.31 -3.88 23.30
N ARG A 217 -25.24 -4.46 23.83
CA ARG A 217 -23.87 -4.28 23.32
C ARG A 217 -23.52 -5.44 22.39
N THR A 218 -23.27 -5.13 21.13
CA THR A 218 -22.82 -6.11 20.13
C THR A 218 -21.34 -5.90 19.84
N PRO A 219 -20.46 -6.87 20.11
CA PRO A 219 -19.05 -6.77 19.78
C PRO A 219 -18.83 -6.88 18.26
N TYR A 220 -17.84 -6.17 17.74
CA TYR A 220 -17.34 -6.31 16.38
C TYR A 220 -15.83 -6.08 16.35
N SER A 221 -15.10 -6.75 15.47
CA SER A 221 -13.65 -6.58 15.36
C SER A 221 -13.30 -5.55 14.31
N VAL A 222 -12.32 -4.71 14.62
CA VAL A 222 -11.73 -3.74 13.69
C VAL A 222 -10.23 -3.93 13.69
N ASP A 223 -9.70 -4.14 12.50
CA ASP A 223 -8.27 -4.21 12.25
C ASP A 223 -7.70 -2.81 12.06
N MET A 224 -6.65 -2.49 12.81
CA MET A 224 -5.95 -1.21 12.69
C MET A 224 -4.48 -1.46 12.42
N ILE A 225 -3.95 -0.77 11.40
CA ILE A 225 -2.51 -0.70 11.16
C ILE A 225 -1.90 0.07 12.33
N THR A 226 -0.89 -0.52 12.97
CA THR A 226 -0.19 0.07 14.11
C THR A 226 1.21 0.54 13.78
N GLU A 227 1.85 -0.09 12.80
CA GLU A 227 3.22 0.20 12.38
C GLU A 227 3.35 -0.19 10.90
N ASP A 228 4.21 0.55 10.20
CA ASP A 228 4.54 0.35 8.80
C ASP A 228 6.06 0.42 8.62
N PHE A 229 6.55 -0.36 7.68
CA PHE A 229 7.95 -0.40 7.29
C PHE A 229 8.04 -0.53 5.78
N PHE A 230 8.97 0.22 5.21
CA PHE A 230 9.18 0.28 3.78
C PHE A 230 10.66 0.05 3.50
N CYS A 231 10.93 -0.69 2.42
CA CYS A 231 12.30 -0.90 1.97
C CYS A 231 12.37 -1.09 0.46
N ASP A 232 13.59 -0.98 -0.06
CA ASP A 232 13.92 -1.36 -1.41
C ASP A 232 14.15 -2.87 -1.53
N TYR A 233 14.41 -3.31 -2.76
CA TYR A 233 14.73 -4.72 -3.05
C TYR A 233 16.08 -5.13 -2.47
N ALA A 234 17.09 -4.26 -2.53
CA ALA A 234 18.46 -4.57 -2.11
C ALA A 234 18.53 -4.89 -0.62
N TRP A 235 17.75 -4.19 0.20
CA TRP A 235 17.64 -4.47 1.64
C TRP A 235 17.08 -5.87 1.91
N LEU A 236 16.07 -6.31 1.14
CA LEU A 236 15.50 -7.65 1.29
C LEU A 236 16.48 -8.73 0.80
N GLU A 237 17.18 -8.48 -0.29
CA GLU A 237 18.19 -9.39 -0.84
C GLU A 237 19.38 -9.60 0.12
N ASP A 238 19.92 -8.51 0.69
CA ASP A 238 20.97 -8.58 1.71
C ASP A 238 20.50 -9.35 2.96
N ARG A 239 19.24 -9.13 3.35
CA ARG A 239 18.64 -9.81 4.49
C ARG A 239 18.43 -11.31 4.25
N ASP A 240 17.98 -11.68 3.06
CA ASP A 240 17.86 -13.09 2.64
C ASP A 240 19.23 -13.79 2.61
N ALA A 241 20.27 -13.11 2.12
CA ALA A 241 21.64 -13.62 2.15
C ALA A 241 22.12 -13.91 3.59
N GLN A 242 21.85 -13.01 4.54
CA GLN A 242 22.16 -13.24 5.96
C GLN A 242 21.38 -14.43 6.55
N LEU A 243 20.13 -14.62 6.16
CA LEU A 243 19.32 -15.78 6.59
C LEU A 243 19.85 -17.09 5.98
N GLN A 244 20.31 -17.04 4.73
CA GLN A 244 20.95 -18.17 4.06
C GLN A 244 22.23 -18.61 4.77
N GLU A 245 23.04 -17.69 5.28
CA GLU A 245 24.26 -18.02 6.06
C GLU A 245 23.97 -18.85 7.31
N ILE A 246 22.77 -18.69 7.89
CA ILE A 246 22.31 -19.45 9.05
C ILE A 246 21.33 -20.56 8.69
N ASN A 247 21.30 -20.97 7.41
CA ASN A 247 20.44 -22.02 6.86
C ASN A 247 18.94 -21.82 7.16
N TYR A 248 18.48 -20.58 7.24
CA TYR A 248 17.09 -20.23 7.55
C TYR A 248 16.55 -20.86 8.86
N GLU A 249 17.42 -21.11 9.83
CA GLU A 249 17.03 -21.84 11.06
C GLU A 249 16.18 -21.01 12.03
N CYS A 250 16.38 -19.68 12.07
CA CYS A 250 15.62 -18.73 12.86
C CYS A 250 15.82 -17.29 12.35
N ASN A 251 15.07 -16.33 12.88
CA ASN A 251 15.30 -14.92 12.55
C ASN A 251 16.65 -14.40 13.07
N LEU A 252 17.19 -13.38 12.40
CA LEU A 252 18.55 -12.86 12.67
C LEU A 252 18.69 -12.30 14.09
N ARG A 253 17.63 -11.69 14.61
CA ARG A 253 17.62 -11.14 15.97
C ARG A 253 17.83 -12.24 17.01
N ASP A 254 17.13 -13.36 16.86
CA ASP A 254 17.23 -14.50 17.76
C ASP A 254 18.60 -15.19 17.62
N TYR A 255 19.10 -15.33 16.38
CA TYR A 255 20.44 -15.84 16.12
C TYR A 255 21.54 -15.03 16.82
N HIS A 256 21.45 -13.70 16.79
CA HIS A 256 22.42 -12.80 17.42
C HIS A 256 22.12 -12.44 18.89
N SER A 257 21.06 -13.00 19.47
CA SER A 257 20.70 -12.74 20.87
C SER A 257 21.82 -13.15 21.82
N LYS A 258 22.17 -12.27 22.77
CA LYS A 258 23.14 -12.60 23.84
C LYS A 258 22.58 -13.62 24.83
N ASN A 259 21.26 -13.68 24.98
CA ASN A 259 20.61 -14.58 25.93
C ASN A 259 19.93 -15.74 25.22
N GLN A 260 20.74 -16.60 24.61
CA GLN A 260 20.30 -17.78 23.86
C GLN A 260 19.37 -18.67 24.68
N ARG A 261 19.67 -18.93 25.95
CA ARG A 261 18.82 -19.78 26.81
C ARG A 261 17.39 -19.28 26.97
N ARG A 262 17.14 -17.96 26.88
CA ARG A 262 15.78 -17.39 26.94
C ARG A 262 14.96 -17.63 25.67
N LEU A 263 15.59 -17.98 24.56
CA LEU A 263 14.91 -18.26 23.29
C LEU A 263 14.31 -19.68 23.23
N MET A 264 14.59 -20.52 24.22
CA MET A 264 14.05 -21.87 24.33
C MET A 264 12.56 -21.82 24.75
N THR A 265 11.68 -21.48 23.80
CA THR A 265 10.23 -21.41 24.02
C THR A 265 9.61 -22.80 24.20
N LYS A 266 8.37 -22.85 24.71
CA LYS A 266 7.66 -24.13 24.87
C LYS A 266 7.42 -24.81 23.52
N GLU A 267 7.11 -24.01 22.51
CA GLU A 267 6.85 -24.43 21.14
C GLU A 267 8.10 -25.02 20.50
N LEU A 268 9.25 -24.35 20.64
CA LEU A 268 10.53 -24.89 20.16
C LEU A 268 10.89 -26.19 20.88
N ARG A 269 10.63 -26.26 22.20
CA ARG A 269 10.85 -27.50 22.96
C ARG A 269 10.02 -28.65 22.41
N GLU A 270 8.74 -28.40 22.16
CA GLU A 270 7.83 -29.38 21.57
C GLU A 270 8.34 -29.88 20.21
N GLN A 271 8.68 -28.95 19.31
CA GLN A 271 9.20 -29.25 17.98
C GLN A 271 10.42 -30.18 18.03
N ILE A 272 11.36 -29.93 18.95
CA ILE A 272 12.55 -30.78 19.10
C ILE A 272 12.20 -32.14 19.68
N MET A 273 11.25 -32.23 20.63
CA MET A 273 10.77 -33.52 21.14
C MET A 273 10.13 -34.35 20.03
N GLU A 274 9.27 -33.75 19.21
CA GLU A 274 8.59 -34.43 18.11
C GLU A 274 9.59 -34.86 17.02
N ARG A 275 10.52 -33.96 16.62
CA ARG A 275 11.58 -34.27 15.65
C ARG A 275 12.41 -35.46 16.07
N ASP A 276 12.82 -35.50 17.34
CA ASP A 276 13.67 -36.56 17.90
C ASP A 276 12.86 -37.79 18.33
N ASN A 277 11.55 -37.82 18.04
CA ASN A 277 10.62 -38.87 18.46
C ASN A 277 10.79 -39.21 19.95
N TYR A 278 10.85 -38.19 20.81
CA TYR A 278 10.99 -38.32 22.27
C TYR A 278 12.17 -39.22 22.71
N THR A 279 13.21 -39.35 21.90
CA THR A 279 14.31 -40.30 22.10
C THR A 279 15.60 -39.57 22.42
N CYS A 280 16.33 -40.03 23.44
CA CYS A 280 17.64 -39.50 23.78
C CYS A 280 18.62 -39.70 22.62
N GLN A 281 19.18 -38.60 22.11
CA GLN A 281 20.10 -38.61 20.96
C GLN A 281 21.50 -39.14 21.29
N ILE A 282 21.82 -39.39 22.56
CA ILE A 282 23.09 -39.99 22.99
C ILE A 282 22.99 -41.51 23.20
N CYS A 283 21.97 -41.97 23.94
CA CYS A 283 21.87 -43.39 24.35
C CYS A 283 20.69 -44.15 23.73
N GLY A 284 19.83 -43.49 22.94
CA GLY A 284 18.67 -44.12 22.30
C GLY A 284 17.49 -44.42 23.24
N LYS A 285 17.51 -43.95 24.50
CA LYS A 285 16.39 -44.16 25.43
C LYS A 285 15.15 -43.39 24.95
N TYR A 286 14.08 -44.12 24.65
CA TYR A 286 12.75 -43.59 24.32
C TYR A 286 11.98 -43.14 25.57
N MET A 287 11.39 -41.94 25.56
CA MET A 287 10.72 -41.30 26.72
C MET A 287 9.42 -40.57 26.32
N PRO A 288 8.38 -41.29 25.85
CA PRO A 288 7.14 -40.69 25.32
C PRO A 288 6.31 -39.95 26.38
N ASP A 289 6.43 -40.35 27.65
CA ASP A 289 5.80 -39.70 28.80
C ASP A 289 6.50 -38.41 29.23
N ARG A 290 7.63 -38.07 28.58
CA ARG A 290 8.50 -36.91 28.83
C ARG A 290 9.18 -36.93 30.21
N VAL A 291 9.08 -38.03 30.95
CA VAL A 291 9.63 -38.12 32.30
C VAL A 291 11.15 -38.25 32.23
N GLY A 292 11.87 -37.27 32.79
CA GLY A 292 13.33 -37.20 32.71
C GLY A 292 13.87 -36.86 31.32
N LEU A 293 13.02 -36.33 30.44
CA LEU A 293 13.39 -35.81 29.12
C LEU A 293 13.85 -34.35 29.25
N HIS A 294 15.03 -34.06 28.74
CA HIS A 294 15.60 -32.72 28.66
C HIS A 294 15.89 -32.34 27.22
N ILE A 295 15.87 -31.05 26.93
CA ILE A 295 16.35 -30.50 25.66
C ILE A 295 17.54 -29.65 26.00
N ASP A 296 18.66 -29.99 25.38
CA ASP A 296 19.95 -29.36 25.63
C ASP A 296 20.62 -28.99 24.32
N HIS A 297 21.56 -28.04 24.41
CA HIS A 297 22.35 -27.62 23.25
C HIS A 297 23.47 -28.61 22.98
N ILE A 298 23.64 -29.02 21.72
CA ILE A 298 24.76 -29.87 21.27
C ILE A 298 26.08 -29.16 21.56
N VAL A 299 26.26 -27.96 20.99
CA VAL A 299 27.30 -27.01 21.38
C VAL A 299 26.75 -26.14 22.52
N PRO A 300 27.35 -26.14 23.72
CA PRO A 300 26.88 -25.32 24.83
C PRO A 300 26.85 -23.83 24.50
N VAL A 301 25.88 -23.10 25.06
CA VAL A 301 25.78 -21.63 24.91
C VAL A 301 27.06 -20.91 25.37
N SER A 302 27.74 -21.41 26.41
CA SER A 302 29.01 -20.86 26.90
C SER A 302 30.16 -20.97 25.88
N LYS A 303 30.04 -21.88 24.91
CA LYS A 303 30.99 -22.07 23.80
C LYS A 303 30.47 -21.45 22.48
N GLY A 304 29.47 -20.58 22.55
CA GLY A 304 28.90 -19.90 21.39
C GLY A 304 27.72 -20.61 20.72
N GLY A 305 27.25 -21.72 21.28
CA GLY A 305 26.10 -22.47 20.74
C GLY A 305 24.80 -21.65 20.69
N LYS A 306 24.09 -21.77 19.57
CA LYS A 306 22.84 -21.05 19.30
C LYS A 306 21.61 -21.88 19.67
N THR A 307 20.51 -21.23 19.98
CA THR A 307 19.22 -21.88 20.27
C THR A 307 18.43 -22.01 18.98
N VAL A 308 18.92 -22.90 18.13
CA VAL A 308 18.41 -23.20 16.80
C VAL A 308 18.20 -24.70 16.67
N PRO A 309 17.24 -25.19 15.86
CA PRO A 309 16.90 -26.60 15.84
C PRO A 309 18.10 -27.52 15.62
N SER A 310 19.03 -27.19 14.72
CA SER A 310 20.21 -28.01 14.43
C SER A 310 21.17 -28.17 15.60
N ASN A 311 21.20 -27.21 16.54
CA ASN A 311 22.04 -27.25 17.73
C ASN A 311 21.28 -27.73 18.98
N LEU A 312 20.04 -28.18 18.86
CA LEU A 312 19.25 -28.72 19.96
C LEU A 312 19.03 -30.22 19.81
N GLN A 313 18.96 -30.92 20.94
CA GLN A 313 18.74 -32.36 20.99
C GLN A 313 17.97 -32.76 22.24
N VAL A 314 17.21 -33.86 22.13
CA VAL A 314 16.62 -34.55 23.28
C VAL A 314 17.66 -35.39 24.01
N LEU A 315 17.74 -35.26 25.35
CA LEU A 315 18.59 -36.05 26.24
C LEU A 315 17.77 -36.64 27.40
N CYS A 316 18.12 -37.85 27.85
CA CYS A 316 17.62 -38.36 29.13
C CYS A 316 18.37 -37.72 30.30
N SER A 317 17.80 -37.77 31.50
CA SER A 317 18.38 -37.19 32.72
C SER A 317 19.82 -37.65 33.00
N VAL A 318 20.13 -38.91 32.74
CA VAL A 318 21.49 -39.49 32.92
C VAL A 318 22.48 -38.87 31.94
N CYS A 319 22.18 -38.88 30.64
CA CYS A 319 23.06 -38.32 29.62
C CYS A 319 23.21 -36.79 29.75
N ASN A 320 22.14 -36.08 30.07
CA ASN A 320 22.17 -34.65 30.32
C ASN A 320 23.02 -34.30 31.56
N GLY A 321 22.92 -35.12 32.61
CA GLY A 321 23.74 -34.99 33.81
C GLY A 321 25.24 -35.17 33.51
N HIS A 322 25.60 -36.21 32.76
CA HIS A 322 27.00 -36.45 32.36
C HIS A 322 27.56 -35.30 31.51
N LYS A 323 26.79 -34.81 30.53
CA LYS A 323 27.20 -33.69 29.67
C LYS A 323 27.40 -32.38 30.44
N SER A 324 26.63 -32.17 31.52
CA SER A 324 26.76 -30.97 32.35
C SER A 324 27.99 -30.99 33.27
N ALA A 325 28.57 -32.18 33.49
CA ALA A 325 29.75 -32.38 34.34
C ALA A 325 31.09 -32.29 33.57
N SER A 326 31.04 -32.18 32.24
CA SER A 326 32.20 -32.17 31.32
C SER A 326 32.39 -30.82 30.63
#